data_AF-A0A2G2IAV7-F1
#
_entry.id   AF-A0A2G2IAV7-F1
#
_cell.length_a   1.000
_cell.length_b   1.000
_cell.length_c   1.000
_cell.angle_alpha   90.00
_cell.angle_beta   90.00
_cell.angle_gamma   90.00
#
_symmetry.space_group_name_H-M   'P 1'
#
loop_
_entity.id
_entity.type
_entity.pdbx_description
1 polymer ?
#
loop_
_entity_poly.entity_id
_entity_poly.type
_entity_poly.pdbx_seq_one_letter_code
_entity_poly.pdbx_strand_id
1 'polypeptide(L)'
;MSERKTYNLLVLIYLSKDSAMPRIQEDLPQVIETLARASKEAPHVAFRSTDAIVSGFLIQTHKAPQFIGHDLDRCQGLNSRDSYFVMELGAEFMGFGEFTRAHTWLQHHKSQ
;
A
#
# COMPACT_ATOMS: atom_id res chain seq x y z
N MET A 1 20.79 -19.03 11.60
CA MET A 1 19.41 -18.61 11.29
C MET A 1 19.52 -17.59 10.18
N SER A 2 18.94 -17.84 9.00
CA SER A 2 18.92 -16.82 7.93
C SER A 2 18.05 -15.66 8.39
N GLU A 3 18.58 -14.44 8.37
CA GLU A 3 17.76 -13.25 8.57
C GLU A 3 16.63 -13.25 7.54
N ARG A 4 15.39 -13.10 8.01
CA ARG A 4 14.25 -12.95 7.10
C ARG A 4 14.34 -11.57 6.47
N LYS A 5 14.54 -11.51 5.15
CA LYS A 5 14.51 -10.24 4.40
C LYS A 5 13.26 -9.45 4.78
N THR A 6 13.44 -8.16 5.05
CA THR A 6 12.35 -7.22 5.25
C THR A 6 12.18 -6.41 3.97
N TYR A 7 10.95 -6.26 3.52
CA TYR A 7 10.56 -5.48 2.36
C TYR A 7 9.83 -4.23 2.81
N ASN A 8 10.24 -3.09 2.27
CA ASN A 8 9.54 -1.82 2.37
C ASN A 8 8.77 -1.64 1.07
N LEU A 9 7.44 -1.66 1.12
CA LEU A 9 6.62 -1.67 -0.09
C LEU A 9 5.75 -0.43 -0.17
N LEU A 10 5.63 0.13 -1.37
CA LEU A 10 4.55 1.03 -1.75
C LEU A 10 3.47 0.20 -2.44
N VAL A 11 2.26 0.23 -1.89
CA VAL A 11 1.06 -0.37 -2.45
C VAL A 11 0.15 0.74 -2.93
N LEU A 12 -0.10 0.80 -4.23
CA LEU A 12 -1.08 1.68 -4.83
C LEU A 12 -2.37 0.92 -5.06
N ILE A 13 -3.48 1.52 -4.66
CA ILE A 13 -4.83 1.02 -4.89
C ILE A 13 -5.54 2.02 -5.77
N TYR A 14 -6.08 1.53 -6.88
CA TYR A 14 -6.89 2.25 -7.83
C TYR A 14 -8.29 1.63 -7.84
N LEU A 15 -9.26 2.33 -7.26
CA LEU A 15 -10.66 1.93 -7.35
C LEU A 15 -11.18 2.31 -8.74
N SER A 16 -12.11 1.55 -9.34
CA SER A 16 -12.64 1.95 -10.66
C SER A 16 -13.34 3.33 -10.57
N LYS A 17 -13.32 4.13 -11.64
CA LYS A 17 -13.91 5.50 -11.65
C LYS A 17 -15.41 5.55 -11.36
N ASP A 18 -16.11 4.43 -11.51
CA ASP A 18 -17.54 4.32 -11.19
C ASP A 18 -17.79 4.07 -9.69
N SER A 19 -16.73 4.03 -8.88
CA SER A 19 -16.83 3.84 -7.43
C SER A 19 -17.44 5.07 -6.78
N ALA A 20 -18.74 5.01 -6.49
CA ALA A 20 -19.40 6.04 -5.71
C ALA A 20 -18.76 6.18 -4.32
N MET A 21 -18.84 7.37 -3.71
CA MET A 21 -18.28 7.65 -2.37
C MET A 21 -18.66 6.63 -1.27
N PRO A 22 -19.86 6.04 -1.23
CA PRO A 22 -20.20 4.99 -0.26
C PRO A 22 -19.27 3.78 -0.36
N ARG A 23 -18.93 3.37 -1.59
CA ARG A 23 -18.02 2.26 -1.84
C ARG A 23 -16.64 2.52 -1.26
N ILE A 24 -16.12 3.73 -1.41
CA ILE A 24 -14.83 4.11 -0.86
C ILE A 24 -14.83 4.03 0.67
N GLN A 25 -15.94 4.35 1.33
CA GLN A 25 -16.07 4.29 2.79
C GLN A 25 -16.16 2.86 3.32
N GLU A 26 -16.75 1.95 2.56
CA GLU A 26 -16.95 0.54 2.94
C GLU A 26 -15.77 -0.37 2.56
N ASP A 27 -15.19 -0.15 1.38
CA ASP A 27 -14.19 -1.03 0.79
C ASP A 27 -12.77 -0.72 1.29
N LEU A 28 -12.42 0.57 1.41
CA LEU A 28 -11.06 0.97 1.77
C LEU A 28 -10.63 0.47 3.16
N PRO A 29 -11.48 0.44 4.20
CA PRO A 29 -11.13 -0.18 5.48
C PRO A 29 -10.71 -1.65 5.37
N GLN A 30 -11.37 -2.42 4.50
CA GLN A 30 -11.06 -3.85 4.29
C GLN A 30 -9.71 -4.03 3.59
N VAL A 31 -9.38 -3.11 2.66
CA VAL A 31 -8.06 -3.06 2.02
C VAL A 31 -6.99 -2.74 3.06
N ILE A 32 -7.21 -1.74 3.91
CA ILE A 32 -6.28 -1.38 5.00
C ILE A 32 -6.09 -2.54 5.97
N GLU A 33 -7.16 -3.25 6.34
CA GLU A 33 -7.08 -4.43 7.21
C GLU A 33 -6.28 -5.57 6.55
N THR A 34 -6.48 -5.78 5.25
CA THR A 34 -5.71 -6.77 4.48
C THR A 34 -4.22 -6.44 4.46
N LEU A 35 -3.89 -5.17 4.22
CA LEU A 35 -2.51 -4.68 4.29
C LEU A 35 -1.94 -4.78 5.71
N ALA A 36 -2.72 -4.46 6.74
CA ALA A 36 -2.28 -4.53 8.14
C ALA A 36 -1.91 -5.96 8.55
N ARG A 37 -2.72 -6.96 8.15
CA ARG A 37 -2.41 -8.38 8.39
C ARG A 37 -1.16 -8.86 7.66
N ALA A 38 -0.83 -8.24 6.54
CA ALA A 38 0.37 -8.57 5.77
C ALA A 38 1.62 -7.80 6.25
N SER A 39 1.46 -6.82 7.13
CA SER A 39 2.51 -5.90 7.57
C SER A 39 2.98 -6.20 8.99
N LYS A 40 4.20 -5.76 9.32
CA LYS A 40 4.72 -5.80 10.71
C LYS A 40 4.04 -4.76 11.60
N GLU A 41 3.65 -3.63 11.00
CA GLU A 41 3.05 -2.47 11.65
C GLU A 41 1.82 -2.02 10.87
N ALA A 42 1.07 -1.07 11.43
CA ALA A 42 -0.08 -0.48 10.75
C ALA A 42 0.36 0.17 9.41
N PRO A 43 -0.35 -0.07 8.30
CA PRO A 43 -0.05 0.57 7.02
C PRO A 43 -0.08 2.09 7.13
N HIS A 44 0.93 2.76 6.61
CA HIS A 44 0.99 4.21 6.59
C HIS A 44 0.42 4.75 5.28
N VAL A 45 -0.51 5.71 5.34
CA VAL A 45 -1.02 6.36 4.12
C VAL A 45 0.03 7.34 3.59
N ALA A 46 0.66 7.00 2.46
CA ALA A 46 1.60 7.88 1.78
C ALA A 46 0.88 9.07 1.14
N PHE A 47 -0.19 8.77 0.40
CA PHE A 47 -0.99 9.78 -0.28
C PHE A 47 -2.37 9.25 -0.61
N ARG A 48 -3.27 10.18 -0.94
CA ARG A 48 -4.60 9.89 -1.44
C ARG A 48 -4.99 10.99 -2.43
N SER A 49 -5.59 10.62 -3.56
CA SER A 49 -6.16 11.59 -4.49
C SER A 49 -7.35 12.31 -3.84
N THR A 50 -7.70 13.48 -4.36
CA THR A 50 -8.82 14.30 -3.86
C THR A 50 -10.17 13.59 -3.98
N ASP A 51 -10.35 12.81 -5.05
CA ASP A 51 -11.52 11.95 -5.29
C ASP A 51 -11.44 10.60 -4.56
N ALA A 52 -10.36 10.34 -3.82
CA ALA A 52 -10.10 9.11 -3.08
C ALA A 52 -10.03 7.82 -3.90
N ILE A 53 -10.06 7.91 -5.23
CA ILE A 53 -9.98 6.78 -6.16
C ILE A 53 -8.59 6.14 -6.13
N VAL A 54 -7.55 6.95 -5.92
CA VAL A 54 -6.16 6.51 -5.84
C VAL A 54 -5.66 6.68 -4.41
N SER A 55 -5.19 5.60 -3.81
CA SER A 55 -4.59 5.61 -2.47
C SER A 55 -3.25 4.89 -2.48
N GLY A 56 -2.23 5.50 -1.89
CA GLY A 56 -0.91 4.91 -1.71
C GLY A 56 -0.65 4.57 -0.25
N PHE A 57 -0.23 3.34 0.01
CA PHE A 57 0.09 2.82 1.34
C PHE A 57 1.53 2.35 1.40
N LEU A 58 2.21 2.62 2.51
CA LEU A 58 3.53 2.11 2.82
C LEU A 58 3.39 1.02 3.85
N ILE A 59 4.01 -0.11 3.57
CA ILE A 59 4.03 -1.25 4.47
C ILE A 59 5.43 -1.81 4.61
N GLN A 60 5.73 -2.31 5.81
CA GLN A 60 6.93 -3.09 6.08
C GLN A 60 6.52 -4.55 6.32
N THR A 61 7.10 -5.50 5.59
CA THR A 61 6.69 -6.91 5.66
C THR A 61 7.86 -7.87 5.44
N HIS A 62 7.68 -9.15 5.77
CA HIS A 62 8.56 -10.24 5.35
C HIS A 62 8.07 -10.97 4.10
N LYS A 63 6.87 -10.61 3.60
CA LYS A 63 6.29 -11.16 2.38
C LYS A 63 6.89 -10.44 1.16
N ALA A 64 7.34 -11.21 0.18
CA ALA A 64 7.73 -10.66 -1.11
C ALA A 64 6.51 -9.99 -1.80
N PRO A 65 6.73 -9.00 -2.69
CA PRO A 65 5.66 -8.25 -3.36
C PRO A 65 4.56 -9.13 -3.97
N GLN A 66 4.92 -10.27 -4.60
CA GLN A 66 3.94 -11.16 -5.21
C GLN A 66 2.91 -11.72 -4.22
N PHE A 67 3.29 -11.93 -2.96
CA PHE A 67 2.37 -12.45 -1.93
C PHE A 67 1.43 -11.37 -1.43
N ILE A 68 1.84 -10.10 -1.44
CA ILE A 68 0.96 -8.97 -1.19
C ILE A 68 -0.08 -8.85 -2.30
N GLY A 69 0.33 -9.02 -3.57
CA GLY A 69 -0.59 -9.09 -4.69
C GLY A 69 -1.65 -10.18 -4.50
N HIS A 70 -1.23 -11.40 -4.16
CA HIS A 70 -2.16 -12.50 -3.90
C HIS A 70 -3.11 -12.24 -2.70
N ASP A 71 -2.65 -11.56 -1.65
CA ASP A 71 -3.52 -11.16 -0.54
C ASP A 71 -4.56 -10.12 -0.99
N LEU A 72 -4.18 -9.20 -1.89
CA LEU A 72 -5.06 -8.19 -2.49
C LEU A 72 -6.07 -8.80 -3.47
N ASP A 73 -5.67 -9.79 -4.28
CA ASP A 73 -6.58 -10.55 -5.16
C ASP A 73 -7.73 -11.22 -4.41
N ARG A 74 -7.54 -11.49 -3.11
CA ARG A 74 -8.52 -12.12 -2.22
C ARG A 74 -9.20 -11.13 -1.28
N CYS A 75 -8.91 -9.84 -1.42
CA CYS A 75 -9.47 -8.79 -0.58
C CYS A 75 -10.94 -8.54 -0.95
N GLN A 76 -11.85 -8.62 0.03
CA GLN A 76 -13.27 -8.34 -0.20
C GLN A 76 -13.55 -6.87 -0.55
N GLY A 77 -12.67 -5.96 -0.15
CA GLY A 77 -12.74 -4.54 -0.51
C GLY A 77 -12.25 -4.24 -1.94
N LEU A 78 -11.83 -5.25 -2.72
CA LEU A 78 -11.46 -5.08 -4.12
C LEU A 78 -12.35 -5.97 -4.99
N ASN A 79 -12.72 -5.46 -6.16
CA ASN A 79 -13.42 -6.22 -7.19
C ASN A 79 -12.61 -6.28 -8.49
N SER A 80 -13.14 -7.01 -9.47
CA SER A 80 -12.44 -7.28 -10.75
C SER A 80 -12.19 -6.05 -11.63
N ARG A 81 -12.76 -4.89 -11.30
CA ARG A 81 -12.55 -3.62 -12.03
C ARG A 81 -11.55 -2.70 -11.33
N ASP A 82 -11.17 -3.01 -10.11
CA ASP A 82 -10.14 -2.25 -9.41
C ASP A 82 -8.76 -2.73 -9.86
N SER A 83 -7.75 -1.95 -9.55
CA SER A 83 -6.37 -2.28 -9.89
C SER A 83 -5.47 -1.93 -8.72
N TYR A 84 -4.38 -2.65 -8.59
CA TYR A 84 -3.37 -2.34 -7.61
C TYR A 84 -1.97 -2.49 -8.22
N PHE A 85 -1.01 -1.83 -7.59
CA PHE A 85 0.39 -1.91 -7.94
C PHE A 85 1.22 -2.04 -6.66
N VAL A 86 2.08 -3.05 -6.59
CA VAL A 86 2.95 -3.30 -5.44
C VAL A 86 4.40 -3.17 -5.88
N MET A 87 5.15 -2.31 -5.22
CA MET A 87 6.56 -2.06 -5.55
C MET A 87 7.43 -2.05 -4.29
N GLU A 88 8.57 -2.72 -4.36
CA GLU A 88 9.62 -2.61 -3.35
C GLU A 88 10.33 -1.27 -3.47
N LEU A 89 10.43 -0.56 -2.35
CA LEU A 89 11.13 0.72 -2.23
C LEU A 89 12.58 0.46 -1.86
N GLY A 90 13.47 0.76 -2.81
CA GLY A 90 14.92 0.68 -2.61
C GLY A 90 15.51 1.93 -1.94
N ALA A 91 16.81 1.86 -1.63
CA ALA A 91 17.54 2.96 -1.02
C ALA A 91 17.55 4.24 -1.87
N GLU A 92 17.40 4.11 -3.19
CA GLU A 92 17.43 5.21 -4.15
C GLU A 92 16.04 5.79 -4.47
N PHE A 93 15.00 5.38 -3.76
CA PHE A 93 13.67 5.94 -4.00
C PHE A 93 13.62 7.44 -3.67
N MET A 94 13.25 8.24 -4.68
CA MET A 94 13.08 9.68 -4.60
C MET A 94 11.69 10.06 -5.10
N GLY A 95 11.12 11.12 -4.52
CA GLY A 95 9.86 11.70 -4.98
C GLY A 95 9.89 13.21 -4.83
N PHE A 96 9.21 13.92 -5.73
CA PHE A 96 9.04 15.38 -5.70
C PHE A 96 7.56 15.76 -5.84
N GLY A 97 7.12 16.85 -5.20
CA GLY A 97 5.75 17.36 -5.24
C GLY A 97 4.99 17.29 -3.90
N GLU A 98 3.71 17.68 -3.87
CA GLU A 98 2.85 17.68 -2.66
C GLU A 98 2.55 16.27 -2.10
N PHE A 99 2.97 15.21 -2.79
CA PHE A 99 2.62 13.81 -2.52
C PHE A 99 3.67 13.02 -1.70
N THR A 100 4.79 13.62 -1.27
CA THR A 100 5.99 12.84 -0.94
C THR A 100 6.17 12.47 0.54
N ARG A 101 5.12 12.01 1.22
CA ARG A 101 5.27 11.39 2.56
C ARG A 101 6.01 10.05 2.51
N ALA A 102 6.07 9.42 1.33
CA ALA A 102 6.82 8.19 1.11
C ALA A 102 8.34 8.35 1.31
N HIS A 103 8.92 9.48 0.91
CA HIS A 103 10.35 9.73 1.12
C HIS A 103 10.67 9.93 2.61
N THR A 104 9.88 10.74 3.31
CA THR A 104 10.01 10.93 4.77
C THR A 104 9.86 9.62 5.52
N TRP A 105 8.87 8.79 5.18
CA TRP A 105 8.68 7.49 5.80
C TRP A 105 9.92 6.58 5.62
N LEU A 106 10.50 6.53 4.42
CA LEU A 106 11.74 5.76 4.19
C LEU A 106 12.91 6.24 5.05
N GLN A 107 13.06 7.54 5.28
CA GLN A 107 14.13 8.05 6.15
C GLN A 107 14.01 7.52 7.59
N HIS A 108 12.80 7.38 8.10
CA HIS A 108 12.55 6.86 9.45
C HIS A 108 12.63 5.33 9.57
N HIS A 109 12.52 4.60 8.45
CA HIS A 109 12.51 3.13 8.43
C HIS A 109 13.77 2.52 7.78
N LYS A 110 14.71 3.35 7.34
CA LYS A 110 16.04 2.92 6.86
C LYS A 110 17.03 2.57 7.98
N SER A 111 16.65 2.76 9.24
CA SER A 111 17.49 2.42 10.39
C SER A 111 17.07 1.06 10.96
N GLN A 112 17.62 -0.02 10.39
CA GLN A 112 17.98 -1.29 11.06
C GLN A 112 18.59 -2.27 10.06
#